data_AF-A0A402AED7-F1
#
_entry.id   AF-A0A402AED7-F1
#
_cell.length_a   1.000
_cell.length_b   1.000
_cell.length_c   1.000
_cell.angle_alpha   90.00
_cell.angle_beta   90.00
_cell.angle_gamma   90.00
#
_symmetry.space_group_name_H-M   'P 1'
#
loop_
_entity.id
_entity.type
_entity.pdbx_description
1 polymer ?
#
loop_
_entity_poly.entity_id
_entity_poly.type
_entity_poly.pdbx_seq_one_letter_code
_entity_poly.pdbx_strand_id
1 'polypeptide(L)'
;MTILALKLTGHHNGVSALHGDVSRKMWQFLWPGLDKTEVPIGSITNGVHTFSWIAPELNELYGRYLDPDWGKHVDDQAFWDSHINNIPDAELWKAHYQRKLALADYTTRNLKRQHLRLAKAIAAGRVRGMLNPNALIFGFARRFATYKRATLIFRNLEKLRRILNDPKHPVQIVFAGKAHPADEPGKALIEYIYKMSRSEEFKGKIIFLENYDIDMARYLVSGTDVWLNNPIRPTRPVVPVDRRPPSMTAQL
;
A
#
# COMPACT_ATOMS: atom_id res chain seq x y z
N MET A 1 -29.14 -7.20 -6.50
CA MET A 1 -28.06 -7.68 -7.40
C MET A 1 -27.31 -8.89 -6.86
N THR A 2 -26.68 -8.87 -5.67
CA THR A 2 -25.85 -10.01 -5.20
C THR A 2 -26.59 -11.34 -5.10
N ILE A 3 -27.81 -11.36 -4.53
CA ILE A 3 -28.62 -12.59 -4.43
C ILE A 3 -28.94 -13.16 -5.81
N LEU A 4 -29.24 -12.29 -6.78
CA LEU A 4 -29.51 -12.70 -8.15
C LEU A 4 -28.27 -13.36 -8.76
N ALA A 5 -27.09 -12.77 -8.59
CA ALA A 5 -25.83 -13.34 -9.05
C ALA A 5 -25.54 -14.71 -8.38
N LEU A 6 -25.73 -14.82 -7.07
CA LEU A 6 -25.54 -16.07 -6.32
C LEU A 6 -26.53 -17.18 -6.74
N LYS A 7 -27.70 -16.82 -7.30
CA LYS A 7 -28.70 -17.77 -7.77
C LYS A 7 -28.53 -18.16 -9.25
N LEU A 8 -27.95 -17.28 -10.07
CA LEU A 8 -27.89 -17.44 -11.53
C LEU A 8 -26.50 -17.78 -12.06
N THR A 9 -25.50 -17.96 -11.21
CA THR A 9 -24.14 -18.35 -11.63
C THR A 9 -23.74 -19.69 -11.03
N GLY A 10 -22.85 -20.42 -11.71
CA GLY A 10 -22.40 -21.75 -11.28
C GLY A 10 -21.25 -21.73 -10.27
N HIS A 11 -20.56 -20.60 -10.13
CA HIS A 11 -19.38 -20.48 -9.26
C HIS A 11 -19.35 -19.14 -8.52
N HIS A 12 -18.94 -19.19 -7.25
CA HIS A 12 -18.83 -18.03 -6.38
C HIS A 12 -17.53 -18.10 -5.61
N ASN A 13 -16.81 -16.99 -5.51
CA ASN A 13 -15.54 -16.94 -4.78
C ASN A 13 -15.39 -15.66 -3.97
N GLY A 14 -14.80 -15.80 -2.78
CA GLY A 14 -14.13 -14.70 -2.11
C GLY A 14 -12.75 -14.45 -2.74
N VAL A 15 -12.26 -13.21 -2.62
CA VAL A 15 -10.92 -12.79 -3.04
C VAL A 15 -9.76 -13.14 -2.07
N SER A 16 -10.06 -13.88 -1.00
CA SER A 16 -9.08 -14.45 -0.06
C SER A 16 -9.72 -15.60 0.72
N ALA A 17 -8.93 -16.47 1.34
CA ALA A 17 -9.44 -17.57 2.16
C ALA A 17 -10.40 -17.08 3.26
N LEU A 18 -9.99 -16.04 4.00
CA LEU A 18 -10.82 -15.43 5.05
C LEU A 18 -12.09 -14.79 4.47
N HIS A 19 -11.99 -14.14 3.32
CA HIS A 19 -13.16 -13.54 2.68
C HIS A 19 -14.17 -14.60 2.19
N GLY A 20 -13.68 -15.75 1.70
CA GLY A 20 -14.54 -16.90 1.39
C GLY A 20 -15.28 -17.41 2.63
N ASP A 21 -14.56 -17.58 3.75
CA ASP A 21 -15.14 -18.02 5.01
C ASP A 21 -16.22 -17.06 5.55
N VAL A 22 -15.94 -15.75 5.54
CA VAL A 22 -16.89 -14.72 5.94
C VAL A 22 -18.10 -14.68 5.00
N SER A 23 -17.88 -14.85 3.70
CA SER A 23 -18.95 -14.85 2.69
C SER A 23 -19.89 -16.04 2.85
N ARG A 24 -19.36 -17.25 3.10
CA ARG A 24 -20.18 -18.44 3.42
C ARG A 24 -21.09 -18.18 4.61
N LYS A 25 -20.54 -17.63 5.70
CA LYS A 25 -21.33 -17.28 6.89
C LYS A 25 -22.40 -16.24 6.60
N MET A 26 -22.08 -15.22 5.81
CA MET A 26 -22.99 -14.11 5.53
C MET A 26 -24.17 -14.51 4.64
N TRP A 27 -23.94 -15.43 3.69
CA TRP A 27 -24.92 -15.83 2.69
C TRP A 27 -25.54 -17.21 2.92
N GLN A 28 -25.21 -17.90 4.01
CA GLN A 28 -25.73 -19.24 4.34
C GLN A 28 -27.26 -19.35 4.21
N PHE A 29 -28.00 -18.28 4.54
CA PHE A 29 -29.46 -18.24 4.43
C PHE A 29 -30.02 -18.50 3.01
N LEU A 30 -29.20 -18.39 1.95
CA LEU A 30 -29.60 -18.71 0.58
C LEU A 30 -29.57 -20.22 0.28
N TRP A 31 -28.91 -21.01 1.12
CA TRP A 31 -28.81 -22.46 1.03
C TRP A 31 -29.31 -23.10 2.32
N PRO A 32 -30.63 -23.04 2.58
CA PRO A 32 -31.21 -23.64 3.78
C PRO A 32 -30.91 -25.15 3.81
N GLY A 33 -30.49 -25.64 4.98
CA GLY A 33 -30.14 -27.05 5.17
C GLY A 33 -28.68 -27.41 4.86
N LEU A 34 -27.87 -26.48 4.34
CA LEU A 34 -26.43 -26.67 4.21
C LEU A 34 -25.68 -26.12 5.43
N ASP A 35 -24.67 -26.88 5.86
CA ASP A 35 -23.70 -26.36 6.81
C ASP A 35 -22.82 -25.29 6.16
N LYS A 36 -22.26 -24.40 6.98
CA LYS A 36 -21.43 -23.28 6.51
C LYS A 36 -20.30 -23.75 5.57
N THR A 37 -19.71 -24.90 5.85
CA THR A 37 -18.61 -25.48 5.05
C THR A 37 -19.07 -25.98 3.69
N GLU A 38 -20.34 -26.28 3.52
CA GLU A 38 -20.96 -26.81 2.29
C GLU A 38 -21.55 -25.71 1.40
N VAL A 39 -21.73 -24.50 1.95
CA VAL A 39 -22.14 -23.32 1.16
C VAL A 39 -21.19 -23.15 -0.03
N PRO A 40 -21.69 -23.12 -1.29
CA PRO A 40 -20.88 -23.19 -2.52
C PRO A 40 -20.24 -21.83 -2.87
N ILE A 41 -19.50 -21.27 -1.89
CA ILE A 41 -18.68 -20.08 -2.03
C ILE A 41 -17.24 -20.47 -1.68
N GLY A 42 -16.41 -20.58 -2.70
CA GLY A 42 -14.99 -20.85 -2.58
C GLY A 42 -14.17 -19.58 -2.29
N SER A 43 -12.87 -19.67 -2.50
CA SER A 43 -11.97 -18.50 -2.49
C SER A 43 -10.87 -18.65 -3.52
N ILE A 44 -10.59 -17.56 -4.23
CA ILE A 44 -9.43 -17.40 -5.10
C ILE A 44 -8.69 -16.18 -4.58
N THR A 45 -7.52 -16.39 -3.98
CA THR A 45 -6.73 -15.29 -3.42
C THR A 45 -6.23 -14.40 -4.56
N ASN A 46 -6.48 -13.10 -4.46
CA ASN A 46 -6.01 -12.14 -5.45
C ASN A 46 -4.48 -12.16 -5.54
N GLY A 47 -3.96 -12.21 -6.77
CA GLY A 47 -2.54 -12.01 -7.08
C GLY A 47 -2.27 -10.64 -7.69
N VAL A 48 -1.00 -10.39 -7.97
CA VAL A 48 -0.52 -9.21 -8.69
C VAL A 48 0.38 -9.66 -9.83
N HIS A 49 0.42 -8.90 -10.92
CA HIS A 49 1.33 -9.22 -12.02
C HIS A 49 2.77 -8.85 -11.64
N THR A 50 3.58 -9.85 -11.31
CA THR A 50 4.92 -9.71 -10.74
C THR A 50 5.81 -8.74 -11.53
N PHE A 51 5.90 -8.90 -12.85
CA PHE A 51 6.78 -8.08 -13.69
C PHE A 51 6.32 -6.62 -13.86
N SER A 52 5.07 -6.29 -13.52
CA SER A 52 4.64 -4.90 -13.45
C SER A 52 5.14 -4.20 -12.19
N TRP A 53 5.33 -4.96 -11.11
CA TRP A 53 5.61 -4.43 -9.76
C TRP A 53 7.05 -4.59 -9.32
N ILE A 54 7.78 -5.57 -9.87
CA ILE A 54 9.22 -5.68 -9.66
C ILE A 54 9.94 -4.58 -10.42
N ALA A 55 10.87 -3.93 -9.73
CA ALA A 55 11.73 -2.93 -10.33
C ALA A 55 12.80 -3.59 -11.20
N PRO A 56 13.23 -2.97 -12.31
CA PRO A 56 14.26 -3.52 -13.20
C PRO A 56 15.54 -3.96 -12.47
N GLU A 57 15.95 -3.20 -11.46
CA GLU A 57 17.16 -3.46 -10.66
C GLU A 57 17.03 -4.75 -9.83
N LEU A 58 15.84 -5.03 -9.30
CA LEU A 58 15.57 -6.30 -8.61
C LEU A 58 15.38 -7.45 -9.60
N ASN A 59 14.76 -7.20 -10.75
CA ASN A 59 14.61 -8.22 -11.80
C ASN A 59 15.97 -8.73 -12.30
N GLU A 60 16.92 -7.81 -12.53
CA GLU A 60 18.29 -8.14 -12.91
C GLU A 60 19.02 -8.88 -11.78
N LEU A 61 18.84 -8.45 -10.53
CA LEU A 61 19.42 -9.12 -9.36
C LEU A 61 18.92 -10.57 -9.25
N TYR A 62 17.62 -10.80 -9.42
CA TYR A 62 17.02 -12.13 -9.37
C TYR A 62 17.50 -13.02 -10.51
N GLY A 63 17.63 -12.49 -11.72
CA GLY A 63 18.20 -13.22 -12.85
C GLY A 63 19.66 -13.64 -12.64
N ARG A 64 20.43 -12.87 -11.86
CA ARG A 64 21.84 -13.18 -11.56
C ARG A 64 22.01 -14.23 -10.45
N TYR A 65 21.17 -14.18 -9.41
CA TYR A 65 21.38 -14.94 -8.17
C TYR A 65 20.38 -16.06 -7.90
N LEU A 66 19.18 -16.01 -8.49
CA LEU A 66 18.17 -17.05 -8.36
C LEU A 66 18.26 -18.01 -9.54
N ASP A 67 17.80 -17.55 -10.70
CA ASP A 67 17.82 -18.27 -11.97
C ASP A 67 17.49 -17.27 -13.09
N PRO A 68 18.08 -17.35 -14.29
CA PRO A 68 17.70 -16.50 -15.42
C PRO A 68 16.20 -16.55 -15.76
N ASP A 69 15.55 -17.68 -15.50
CA ASP A 69 14.13 -17.95 -15.71
C ASP A 69 13.32 -17.95 -14.40
N TRP A 70 13.79 -17.30 -13.33
CA TRP A 70 13.09 -17.23 -12.02
C TRP A 70 11.60 -16.84 -12.12
N GLY A 71 11.23 -16.10 -13.17
CA GLY A 71 9.86 -15.74 -13.52
C GLY A 71 8.88 -16.92 -13.71
N LYS A 72 9.39 -18.11 -14.04
CA LYS A 72 8.59 -19.35 -14.15
C LYS A 72 8.28 -19.97 -12.79
N HIS A 73 8.94 -19.49 -11.73
CA HIS A 73 8.89 -20.02 -10.36
C HIS A 73 8.25 -19.02 -9.38
N VAL A 74 7.49 -18.03 -9.87
CA VAL A 74 6.90 -16.96 -9.05
C VAL A 74 6.02 -17.51 -7.92
N ASP A 75 5.34 -18.63 -8.14
CA ASP A 75 4.45 -19.30 -7.18
C ASP A 75 5.06 -20.56 -6.55
N ASP A 76 6.34 -20.84 -6.80
CA ASP A 76 7.06 -22.00 -6.25
C ASP A 76 7.81 -21.63 -4.95
N GLN A 77 7.19 -21.91 -3.82
CA GLN A 77 7.77 -21.63 -2.50
C GLN A 77 9.13 -22.30 -2.29
N ALA A 78 9.31 -23.53 -2.76
CA ALA A 78 10.55 -24.28 -2.54
C ALA A 78 11.71 -23.67 -3.32
N PHE A 79 11.45 -23.16 -4.53
CA PHE A 79 12.41 -22.38 -5.30
C PHE A 79 12.87 -21.13 -4.53
N TRP A 80 11.93 -20.33 -3.99
CA TRP A 80 12.27 -19.12 -3.25
C TRP A 80 13.07 -19.42 -1.97
N ASP A 81 12.62 -20.38 -1.17
CA ASP A 81 13.28 -20.74 0.10
C ASP A 81 14.74 -21.18 -0.09
N SER A 82 15.02 -21.87 -1.20
CA SER A 82 16.36 -22.38 -1.53
C SER A 82 17.28 -21.33 -2.18
N HIS A 83 16.75 -20.37 -2.94
CA HIS A 83 17.56 -19.46 -3.74
C HIS A 83 17.68 -18.04 -3.15
N ILE A 84 16.69 -17.55 -2.40
CA ILE A 84 16.66 -16.14 -1.97
C ILE A 84 17.88 -15.75 -1.13
N ASN A 85 18.40 -16.69 -0.34
CA ASN A 85 19.58 -16.51 0.50
C ASN A 85 20.90 -16.47 -0.28
N ASN A 86 20.88 -16.75 -1.59
CA ASN A 86 22.06 -16.62 -2.45
C ASN A 86 22.35 -15.16 -2.82
N ILE A 87 21.40 -14.25 -2.63
CA ILE A 87 21.60 -12.83 -2.90
C ILE A 87 22.41 -12.21 -1.75
N PRO A 88 23.60 -11.65 -1.99
CA PRO A 88 24.35 -10.97 -0.95
C PRO A 88 23.63 -9.71 -0.46
N ASP A 89 23.58 -9.49 0.85
CA ASP A 89 22.93 -8.32 1.48
C ASP A 89 23.37 -6.99 0.87
N ALA A 90 24.66 -6.85 0.54
CA ALA A 90 25.22 -5.64 -0.06
C ALA A 90 24.65 -5.36 -1.47
N GLU A 91 24.42 -6.41 -2.27
CA GLU A 91 23.85 -6.28 -3.62
C GLU A 91 22.34 -6.00 -3.55
N LEU A 92 21.63 -6.65 -2.62
CA LEU A 92 20.21 -6.36 -2.36
C LEU A 92 20.03 -4.91 -1.89
N TRP A 93 20.83 -4.48 -0.92
CA TRP A 93 20.81 -3.11 -0.42
C TRP A 93 21.17 -2.09 -1.51
N LYS A 94 22.16 -2.39 -2.35
CA LYS A 94 22.52 -1.55 -3.49
C LYS A 94 21.34 -1.39 -4.46
N ALA A 95 20.68 -2.48 -4.85
CA ALA A 95 19.50 -2.42 -5.70
C ALA A 95 18.37 -1.60 -5.07
N HIS A 96 18.08 -1.84 -3.78
CA HIS A 96 17.08 -1.07 -3.03
C HIS A 96 17.45 0.42 -2.93
N TYR A 97 18.70 0.75 -2.64
CA TYR A 97 19.17 2.13 -2.55
C TYR A 97 19.04 2.89 -3.87
N GLN A 98 19.23 2.23 -5.03
CA GLN A 98 18.92 2.83 -6.33
C GLN A 98 17.43 3.17 -6.46
N ARG A 99 16.54 2.33 -5.93
CA ARG A 99 15.09 2.62 -5.88
C ARG A 99 14.76 3.79 -4.97
N LYS A 100 15.46 3.93 -3.83
CA LYS A 100 15.31 5.09 -2.93
C LYS A 100 15.73 6.39 -3.62
N LEU A 101 16.82 6.38 -4.38
CA LEU A 101 17.25 7.52 -5.20
C LEU A 101 16.19 7.85 -6.26
N ALA A 102 15.71 6.85 -7.01
CA ALA A 102 14.67 7.03 -8.02
C ALA A 102 13.36 7.60 -7.42
N LEU A 103 12.97 7.15 -6.23
CA LEU A 103 11.80 7.67 -5.50
C LEU A 103 12.03 9.12 -5.05
N ALA A 104 13.21 9.48 -4.56
CA ALA A 104 13.52 10.86 -4.16
C ALA A 104 13.47 11.82 -5.36
N ASP A 105 13.99 11.40 -6.51
CA ASP A 105 13.94 12.16 -7.75
C ASP A 105 12.51 12.28 -8.29
N TYR A 106 11.75 11.20 -8.24
CA TYR A 106 10.33 11.21 -8.60
C TYR A 106 9.54 12.17 -7.72
N THR A 107 9.74 12.10 -6.40
CA THR A 107 9.12 12.96 -5.40
C THR A 107 9.42 14.42 -5.68
N THR A 108 10.70 14.75 -5.92
CA THR A 108 11.13 16.11 -6.27
C THR A 108 10.42 16.62 -7.53
N ARG A 109 10.33 15.80 -8.59
CA ARG A 109 9.62 16.16 -9.84
C ARG A 109 8.12 16.32 -9.63
N ASN A 110 7.49 15.46 -8.83
CA ASN A 110 6.05 15.51 -8.55
C ASN A 110 5.71 16.79 -7.78
N LEU A 111 6.45 17.11 -6.72
CA LEU A 111 6.25 18.30 -5.91
C LEU A 111 6.49 19.59 -6.71
N LYS A 112 7.53 19.63 -7.56
CA LYS A 112 7.73 20.77 -8.48
C LYS A 112 6.50 21.00 -9.37
N ARG A 113 5.96 19.94 -9.98
CA ARG A 113 4.74 20.02 -10.81
C ARG A 113 3.53 20.51 -10.00
N GLN A 114 3.34 19.99 -8.78
CA GLN A 114 2.27 20.42 -7.87
C GLN A 114 2.39 21.91 -7.53
N HIS A 115 3.59 22.40 -7.22
CA HIS A 115 3.81 23.81 -6.88
C HIS A 115 3.55 24.75 -8.06
N LEU A 116 4.02 24.39 -9.26
CA LEU A 116 3.75 25.14 -10.49
C LEU A 116 2.24 25.26 -10.75
N ARG A 117 1.49 24.16 -10.59
CA ARG A 117 0.03 24.13 -10.78
C ARG A 117 -0.73 25.05 -9.82
N LEU A 118 -0.24 25.18 -8.58
CA LEU A 118 -0.90 25.98 -7.54
C LEU A 118 -0.47 27.46 -7.55
N ALA A 119 0.37 27.89 -8.49
CA ALA A 119 0.97 29.23 -8.55
C ALA A 119 1.63 29.68 -7.23
N LYS A 120 2.00 28.73 -6.36
CA LYS A 120 2.68 29.02 -5.10
C LYS A 120 4.16 29.22 -5.41
N ALA A 121 4.62 30.46 -5.32
CA ALA A 121 6.04 30.81 -5.42
C ALA A 121 6.82 30.16 -4.26
N ILE A 122 7.30 28.94 -4.47
CA ILE A 122 8.34 28.36 -3.63
C ILE A 122 9.66 28.58 -4.34
N ALA A 123 10.62 29.17 -3.64
CA ALA A 123 12.00 29.18 -4.08
C ALA A 123 12.40 27.75 -4.45
N ALA A 124 12.71 27.50 -5.72
CA ALA A 124 12.95 26.17 -6.28
C ALA A 124 13.97 25.32 -5.49
N GLY A 125 14.81 25.96 -4.67
CA GLY A 125 15.73 25.33 -3.72
C GLY A 125 15.07 24.54 -2.57
N ARG A 126 13.83 24.85 -2.16
CA ARG A 126 13.14 24.15 -1.05
C ARG A 126 12.59 22.75 -1.42
N VAL A 127 12.47 22.43 -2.71
CA VAL A 127 11.91 21.15 -3.19
C VAL A 127 13.01 20.12 -3.44
N ARG A 128 14.24 20.57 -3.73
CA ARG A 128 15.39 19.68 -3.95
C ARG A 128 15.79 19.05 -2.62
N GLY A 129 15.92 17.72 -2.59
CA GLY A 129 16.32 16.99 -1.37
C GLY A 129 15.22 16.88 -0.32
N MET A 130 13.95 17.05 -0.69
CA MET A 130 12.83 16.89 0.26
C MET A 130 12.75 15.47 0.82
N LEU A 131 13.05 14.46 0.00
CA LEU A 131 13.22 13.08 0.44
C LEU A 131 14.73 12.77 0.48
N ASN A 132 15.20 12.24 1.60
CA ASN A 132 16.58 11.84 1.86
C ASN A 132 16.68 10.30 1.70
N PRO A 133 17.37 9.80 0.66
CA PRO A 133 17.57 8.36 0.47
C PRO A 133 18.31 7.65 1.62
N ASN A 134 19.07 8.40 2.43
CA ASN A 134 19.77 7.86 3.61
C ASN A 134 18.88 7.76 4.85
N ALA A 135 17.68 8.36 4.83
CA ALA A 135 16.71 8.21 5.91
C ALA A 135 15.95 6.88 5.79
N LEU A 136 15.38 6.42 6.91
CA LEU A 136 14.38 5.36 6.90
C LEU A 136 13.06 5.93 6.35
N ILE A 137 12.57 5.38 5.24
CA ILE A 137 11.41 5.89 4.51
C ILE A 137 10.22 4.97 4.73
N PHE A 138 9.19 5.50 5.38
CA PHE A 138 7.88 4.85 5.48
C PHE A 138 7.00 5.26 4.31
N GLY A 139 6.34 4.30 3.67
CA GLY A 139 5.35 4.50 2.62
C GLY A 139 3.92 4.26 3.10
N PHE A 140 2.99 5.13 2.71
CA PHE A 140 1.55 4.88 2.78
C PHE A 140 0.88 5.40 1.51
N ALA A 141 0.45 4.50 0.61
CA ALA A 141 -0.13 4.91 -0.67
C ALA A 141 -1.45 4.20 -0.99
N ARG A 142 -2.60 4.80 -0.62
CA ARG A 142 -3.91 4.12 -0.73
C ARG A 142 -5.04 5.12 -0.94
N ARG A 143 -6.17 4.67 -1.50
CA ARG A 143 -7.43 5.45 -1.42
C ARG A 143 -7.76 5.73 0.04
N PHE A 144 -7.90 7.00 0.42
CA PHE A 144 -8.20 7.40 1.78
C PHE A 144 -9.64 7.06 2.12
N ALA A 145 -9.80 6.21 3.15
CA ALA A 145 -11.06 5.79 3.73
C ALA A 145 -10.81 5.51 5.22
N THR A 146 -11.80 5.76 6.06
CA THR A 146 -11.66 5.71 7.52
C THR A 146 -11.17 4.36 8.04
N TYR A 147 -11.63 3.25 7.43
CA TYR A 147 -11.22 1.90 7.83
C TYR A 147 -9.74 1.57 7.57
N LYS A 148 -9.05 2.31 6.70
CA LYS A 148 -7.61 2.09 6.40
C LYS A 148 -6.68 2.75 7.42
N ARG A 149 -7.21 3.62 8.29
CA ARG A 149 -6.50 4.27 9.40
C ARG A 149 -5.18 4.94 9.01
N ALA A 150 -5.19 5.71 7.91
CA ALA A 150 -4.03 6.49 7.47
C ALA A 150 -3.48 7.42 8.56
N THR A 151 -4.36 7.88 9.45
CA THR A 151 -4.01 8.81 10.53
C THR A 151 -3.61 8.15 11.84
N LEU A 152 -3.53 6.80 11.90
CA LEU A 152 -3.20 6.08 13.14
C LEU A 152 -1.87 6.53 13.75
N ILE A 153 -0.89 6.85 12.90
CA ILE A 153 0.43 7.31 13.34
C ILE A 153 0.39 8.64 14.11
N PHE A 154 -0.64 9.47 13.88
CA PHE A 154 -0.80 10.76 14.55
C PHE A 154 -1.51 10.67 15.90
N ARG A 155 -1.96 9.47 16.31
CA ARG A 155 -2.62 9.28 17.61
C ARG A 155 -1.72 9.66 18.78
N ASN A 156 -0.41 9.48 18.65
CA ASN A 156 0.59 9.89 19.64
C ASN A 156 1.62 10.80 18.96
N LEU A 157 1.30 12.09 18.88
CA LEU A 157 2.14 13.11 18.26
C LEU A 157 3.48 13.26 18.97
N GLU A 158 3.52 13.13 20.30
CA GLU A 158 4.77 13.26 21.05
C GLU A 158 5.77 12.16 20.66
N LYS A 159 5.32 10.91 20.60
CA LYS A 159 6.14 9.78 20.16
C LYS A 159 6.56 9.95 18.70
N LEU A 160 5.65 10.38 17.82
CA LEU A 160 5.95 10.63 16.42
C LEU A 160 7.02 11.73 16.27
N ARG A 161 6.91 12.82 17.03
CA ARG A 161 7.87 13.93 17.04
C ARG A 161 9.26 13.46 17.47
N ARG A 162 9.36 12.62 18.50
CA ARG A 162 10.64 12.04 18.95
C ARG A 162 11.29 11.19 17.86
N ILE A 163 10.52 10.38 17.14
CA ILE A 163 11.02 9.49 16.08
C ILE A 163 11.48 10.30 14.87
N LEU A 164 10.65 11.22 14.36
CA LEU A 164 10.93 11.92 13.10
C LEU A 164 12.03 12.99 13.22
N ASN A 165 12.31 13.47 14.44
CA ASN A 165 13.27 14.53 14.69
C ASN A 165 14.57 14.04 15.37
N ASP A 166 14.83 12.73 15.41
CA ASP A 166 16.13 12.20 15.82
C ASP A 166 17.17 12.47 14.71
N PRO A 167 18.23 13.28 14.96
CA PRO A 167 19.25 13.56 13.96
C PRO A 167 20.19 12.37 13.70
N LYS A 168 20.31 11.42 14.64
CA LYS A 168 21.15 10.22 14.49
C LYS A 168 20.45 9.14 13.68
N HIS A 169 19.12 9.09 13.74
CA HIS A 169 18.30 8.10 13.04
C HIS A 169 17.22 8.80 12.21
N PRO A 170 17.57 9.38 11.05
CA PRO A 170 16.63 10.15 10.26
C PRO A 170 15.49 9.26 9.73
N VAL A 171 14.24 9.68 9.96
CA VAL A 171 13.03 9.00 9.47
C VAL A 171 12.18 9.98 8.67
N GLN A 172 11.61 9.51 7.56
CA GLN A 172 10.65 10.24 6.74
C GLN A 172 9.43 9.37 6.40
N ILE A 173 8.28 10.01 6.18
CA ILE A 173 7.04 9.35 5.83
C ILE A 173 6.49 9.97 4.55
N VAL A 174 6.21 9.13 3.55
CA VAL A 174 5.59 9.53 2.29
C VAL A 174 4.15 9.01 2.25
N PHE A 175 3.22 9.95 2.23
CA PHE A 175 1.80 9.70 2.00
C PHE A 175 1.44 9.96 0.55
N ALA A 176 0.63 9.07 -0.03
CA ALA A 176 0.02 9.29 -1.33
C ALA A 176 -1.39 8.70 -1.37
N GLY A 177 -2.27 9.29 -2.17
CA GLY A 177 -3.61 8.74 -2.38
C GLY A 177 -4.64 9.78 -2.77
N LYS A 178 -5.85 9.29 -3.02
CA LYS A 178 -7.02 10.09 -3.37
C LYS A 178 -8.18 9.67 -2.48
N ALA A 179 -9.08 10.60 -2.16
CA ALA A 179 -10.37 10.30 -1.58
C ALA A 179 -11.42 10.21 -2.69
N HIS A 180 -12.54 9.53 -2.43
CA HIS A 180 -13.66 9.59 -3.36
C HIS A 180 -14.27 11.01 -3.37
N PRO A 181 -14.77 11.51 -4.51
CA PRO A 181 -15.44 12.81 -4.55
C PRO A 181 -16.61 12.94 -3.56
N ALA A 182 -17.28 11.83 -3.22
CA ALA A 182 -18.40 11.80 -2.28
C ALA A 182 -18.03 11.31 -0.85
N ASP A 183 -16.74 11.04 -0.56
CA ASP A 183 -16.29 10.54 0.75
C ASP A 183 -15.68 11.69 1.57
N GLU A 184 -16.55 12.48 2.21
CA GLU A 184 -16.16 13.60 3.07
C GLU A 184 -15.21 13.19 4.20
N PRO A 185 -15.44 12.08 4.93
CA PRO A 185 -14.46 11.58 5.90
C PRO A 185 -13.08 11.30 5.29
N GLY A 186 -13.04 10.71 4.10
CA GLY A 186 -11.78 10.48 3.37
C GLY A 186 -11.05 11.77 3.02
N LYS A 187 -11.77 12.82 2.60
CA LYS A 187 -11.19 14.14 2.33
C LYS A 187 -10.64 14.82 3.59
N ALA A 188 -11.37 14.75 4.70
CA ALA A 188 -10.93 15.29 5.99
C ALA A 188 -9.62 14.64 6.48
N LEU A 189 -9.44 13.32 6.23
CA LEU A 189 -8.17 12.64 6.53
C LEU A 189 -7.01 13.19 5.70
N ILE A 190 -7.22 13.42 4.41
CA ILE A 190 -6.20 14.02 3.53
C ILE A 190 -5.85 15.42 4.01
N GLU A 191 -6.85 16.24 4.33
CA GLU A 191 -6.63 17.60 4.81
C GLU A 191 -5.83 17.61 6.11
N TYR A 192 -6.15 16.72 7.04
CA TYR A 192 -5.42 16.57 8.30
C TYR A 192 -3.96 16.16 8.08
N ILE A 193 -3.70 15.17 7.22
CA ILE A 193 -2.34 14.73 6.88
C ILE A 193 -1.56 15.87 6.20
N TYR A 194 -2.22 16.60 5.30
CA TYR A 194 -1.62 17.74 4.63
C TYR A 194 -1.26 18.85 5.62
N LYS A 195 -2.15 19.18 6.56
CA LYS A 195 -1.88 20.11 7.66
C LYS A 195 -0.68 19.66 8.50
N MET A 196 -0.62 18.39 8.88
CA MET A 196 0.52 17.82 9.61
C MET A 196 1.83 17.89 8.81
N SER A 197 1.80 17.65 7.50
CA SER A 197 2.99 17.77 6.63
C SER A 197 3.56 19.20 6.50
N ARG A 198 2.77 20.20 6.91
CA ARG A 198 3.11 21.62 6.86
C ARG A 198 3.43 22.20 8.25
N SER A 199 3.17 21.47 9.33
CA SER A 199 3.52 21.95 10.68
C SER A 199 5.03 22.02 10.83
N GLU A 200 5.51 22.97 11.64
CA GLU A 200 6.95 23.20 11.78
C GLU A 200 7.68 21.99 12.36
N GLU A 201 6.99 21.19 13.19
CA GLU A 201 7.53 19.98 13.83
C GLU A 201 7.75 18.80 12.87
N PHE A 202 7.04 18.77 11.73
CA PHE A 202 7.05 17.65 10.78
C PHE A 202 7.45 18.05 9.35
N LYS A 203 7.75 19.33 9.15
CA LYS A 203 8.17 19.88 7.86
C LYS A 203 9.43 19.19 7.37
N GLY A 204 9.36 18.66 6.15
CA GLY A 204 10.46 17.86 5.56
C GLY A 204 10.59 16.45 6.13
N LYS A 205 9.75 16.05 7.08
CA LYS A 205 9.67 14.68 7.62
C LYS A 205 8.47 13.94 7.09
N ILE A 206 7.34 14.63 6.97
CA ILE A 206 6.11 14.10 6.37
C ILE A 206 5.92 14.76 5.01
N ILE A 207 5.82 13.94 3.98
CA ILE A 207 5.70 14.34 2.58
C ILE A 207 4.38 13.80 2.06
N PHE A 208 3.57 14.66 1.46
CA PHE A 208 2.30 14.28 0.84
C PHE A 208 2.38 14.46 -0.67
N LEU A 209 2.17 13.37 -1.42
CA LEU A 209 2.16 13.34 -2.88
C LEU A 209 0.71 13.28 -3.39
N GLU A 210 0.34 14.27 -4.19
CA GLU A 210 -0.96 14.33 -4.84
C GLU A 210 -1.01 13.46 -6.10
N ASN A 211 -2.23 13.20 -6.60
CA ASN A 211 -2.46 12.55 -7.88
C ASN A 211 -1.95 11.11 -8.00
N TYR A 212 -1.92 10.36 -6.89
CA TYR A 212 -1.57 8.94 -6.87
C TYR A 212 -2.19 8.14 -8.02
N ASP A 213 -1.32 7.42 -8.73
CA ASP A 213 -1.60 6.56 -9.86
C ASP A 213 -0.66 5.35 -9.84
N ILE A 214 -0.76 4.49 -10.87
CA ILE A 214 0.07 3.29 -10.95
C ILE A 214 1.56 3.60 -11.16
N ASP A 215 1.89 4.69 -11.86
CA ASP A 215 3.28 5.09 -12.08
C ASP A 215 3.94 5.47 -10.74
N MET A 216 3.29 6.35 -9.97
CA MET A 216 3.71 6.71 -8.62
C MET A 216 3.83 5.49 -7.70
N ALA A 217 2.87 4.56 -7.78
CA ALA A 217 2.87 3.35 -6.97
C ALA A 217 4.15 2.51 -7.16
N ARG A 218 4.65 2.39 -8.40
CA ARG A 218 5.87 1.63 -8.71
C ARG A 218 7.10 2.21 -8.01
N TYR A 219 7.22 3.54 -7.94
CA TYR A 219 8.31 4.19 -7.19
C TYR A 219 8.15 4.03 -5.68
N LEU A 220 6.93 4.17 -5.16
CA LEU A 220 6.67 4.07 -3.73
C LEU A 220 6.89 2.65 -3.19
N VAL A 221 6.34 1.63 -3.86
CA VAL A 221 6.47 0.23 -3.42
C VAL A 221 7.93 -0.21 -3.46
N SER A 222 8.67 0.14 -4.51
CA SER A 222 10.07 -0.28 -4.65
C SER A 222 11.08 0.57 -3.87
N GLY A 223 10.75 1.83 -3.55
CA GLY A 223 11.70 2.79 -2.95
C GLY A 223 11.45 3.11 -1.48
N THR A 224 10.44 2.53 -0.84
CA THR A 224 10.19 2.70 0.60
C THR A 224 10.79 1.54 1.38
N ASP A 225 11.30 1.81 2.58
CA ASP A 225 11.89 0.76 3.43
C ASP A 225 10.80 0.01 4.21
N VAL A 226 9.74 0.72 4.61
CA VAL A 226 8.63 0.15 5.38
C VAL A 226 7.29 0.59 4.81
N TRP A 227 6.47 -0.37 4.39
CA TRP A 227 5.12 -0.11 3.91
C TRP A 227 4.08 -0.21 5.03
N LEU A 228 3.36 0.88 5.28
CA LEU A 228 2.37 0.95 6.36
C LEU A 228 1.02 0.37 5.92
N ASN A 229 0.64 -0.77 6.49
CA ASN A 229 -0.64 -1.45 6.24
C ASN A 229 -1.42 -1.71 7.53
N ASN A 230 -2.25 -0.75 7.95
CA ASN A 230 -2.93 -0.76 9.25
C ASN A 230 -4.48 -0.78 9.18
N PRO A 231 -5.15 -1.55 8.31
CA PRO A 231 -6.60 -1.54 8.22
C PRO A 231 -7.26 -2.10 9.49
N ILE A 232 -8.47 -1.65 9.80
CA ILE A 232 -9.29 -2.24 10.87
C ILE A 232 -9.65 -3.66 10.44
N ARG A 233 -9.36 -4.65 11.31
CA ARG A 233 -9.86 -6.00 11.11
C ARG A 233 -11.38 -5.98 11.28
N PRO A 234 -12.19 -6.45 10.32
CA PRO A 234 -13.62 -6.58 10.54
C PRO A 234 -13.86 -7.58 11.69
N THR A 235 -14.26 -7.08 12.86
CA THR A 235 -14.36 -7.88 14.10
C THR A 235 -15.66 -8.67 14.24
N ARG A 236 -16.68 -8.40 13.41
CA ARG A 236 -17.90 -9.21 13.25
C ARG A 236 -18.45 -9.05 11.83
N PRO A 237 -19.22 -10.02 11.29
CA PRO A 237 -20.24 -9.71 10.31
C PRO A 237 -21.23 -8.78 11.01
N VAL A 238 -21.05 -7.47 10.89
CA VAL A 238 -22.15 -6.54 11.11
C VAL A 238 -23.18 -6.97 10.09
N VAL A 239 -24.38 -7.37 10.52
CA VAL A 239 -25.52 -7.49 9.59
C VAL A 239 -25.67 -6.08 9.03
N PRO A 240 -25.22 -5.79 7.81
CA PRO A 240 -25.25 -4.42 7.37
C PRO A 240 -26.63 -4.21 6.77
N VAL A 241 -27.24 -3.07 7.10
CA VAL A 241 -28.43 -2.54 6.40
C VAL A 241 -28.19 -2.54 4.88
N ASP A 242 -26.94 -2.61 4.45
CA ASP A 242 -26.51 -2.85 3.08
C ASP A 242 -25.54 -4.05 2.99
N ARG A 243 -26.03 -5.21 2.52
CA ARG A 243 -25.38 -6.55 2.50
C ARG A 243 -24.10 -6.66 1.63
N ARG A 244 -23.15 -5.75 1.79
CA ARG A 244 -21.85 -5.75 1.11
C ARG A 244 -20.81 -6.46 1.98
N PRO A 245 -20.05 -7.43 1.43
CA PRO A 245 -18.96 -8.03 2.17
C PRO A 245 -17.88 -6.97 2.50
N PRO A 246 -17.25 -7.05 3.68
CA PRO A 246 -16.15 -6.14 4.03
C PRO A 246 -15.03 -6.29 3.01
N SER A 247 -14.49 -5.17 2.50
CA SER A 247 -13.45 -5.20 1.48
C SER A 247 -12.15 -5.80 2.04
N MET A 248 -11.89 -7.06 1.72
CA MET A 248 -10.58 -7.69 1.92
C MET A 248 -9.80 -7.59 0.62
N THR A 249 -9.31 -6.39 0.29
CA THR A 249 -8.47 -6.22 -0.90
C THR A 249 -7.07 -6.75 -0.61
N ALA A 250 -6.56 -7.64 -1.45
CA ALA A 250 -5.12 -7.87 -1.55
C ALA A 250 -4.42 -6.53 -1.79
N GLN A 251 -3.30 -6.35 -1.10
CA GLN A 251 -2.54 -5.12 -1.17
C GLN A 251 -1.15 -5.46 -1.64
N LEU A 252 -0.63 -4.60 -2.51
CA LEU A 252 0.79 -4.43 -2.73
C LEU A 252 1.40 -3.77 -1.50
#